data_AF-A0A9E5QNV9-F1
#
_entry.id   AF-A0A9E5QNV9-F1
#
_cell.length_a   1.000
_cell.length_b   1.000
_cell.length_c   1.000
_cell.angle_alpha   90.00
_cell.angle_beta   90.00
_cell.angle_gamma   90.00
#
_symmetry.space_group_name_H-M   'P 1'
#
loop_
_entity.id
_entity.type
_entity.pdbx_description
1 polymer ?
#
loop_
_entity_poly.entity_id
_entity_poly.type
_entity_poly.pdbx_seq_one_letter_code
_entity_poly.pdbx_strand_id
1 'polypeptide(L)'
;MHSKVAVKDLKIGMFVADLDRPWIDTPFLIQGFLIVDRQQIAELQRICEFVVIDRARSTGAEFRKPEGARPESAATPPPPKSRLTSAITSSLEEAPTAKEDLKKVAPPELAEPPPPQPKRGLGGLMDSLRGLLKRPEKGMPDNPAELPPEAPRASLLPPSVPVTIYPDTRTVEEEVAPARAAYDRTSEVLRKLAADVWAGHPVEIARVEEVVDEMVESMVRNPDALMWVARLREQDITTYGHGLQVAVYLVAFGRHLGFPRAELSQLGTIGLLLDIGKIKLPKSILEKQGRLTPEEFEVAKSHVNLGLEILSATPNWPVEVLEGIAQHHERMNGSGYPRGLKAEQIGIFGRMAGIGDCFAALTKSRPYAEAVSSYEALRSITGWGGEYFHAPLTEQFVQAIGVFPVGSLVELSTGEVAVVVSHNKVRRLKPRVLLLTGPDKTPSAYPIMVDLLYDPLLGGEEPAFIRRSLPTGAYGLNPRENYLS
;
A
#
# COMPACT_ATOMS: atom_id res chain seq x y z
N MET A 1 12.44 2.21 15.48
CA MET A 1 12.90 0.82 15.80
C MET A 1 11.71 0.13 16.45
N HIS A 2 11.10 -0.79 15.72
CA HIS A 2 9.83 -1.41 16.10
C HIS A 2 10.07 -2.59 17.04
N SER A 3 9.36 -2.65 18.17
CA SER A 3 9.42 -3.76 19.12
C SER A 3 8.02 -4.23 19.49
N LYS A 4 7.78 -5.54 19.42
CA LYS A 4 6.55 -6.18 19.90
C LYS A 4 6.51 -6.15 21.43
N VAL A 5 5.41 -5.63 21.99
CA VAL A 5 5.19 -5.47 23.43
C VAL A 5 3.82 -6.04 23.76
N ALA A 6 3.72 -6.88 24.79
CA ALA A 6 2.44 -7.40 25.26
C ALA A 6 1.59 -6.27 25.84
N VAL A 7 0.27 -6.30 25.64
CA VAL A 7 -0.61 -5.18 26.07
C VAL A 7 -0.57 -4.90 27.57
N LYS A 8 -0.23 -5.90 28.39
CA LYS A 8 -0.04 -5.77 29.85
C LYS A 8 1.17 -4.89 30.23
N ASP A 9 2.15 -4.77 29.33
CA ASP A 9 3.39 -4.04 29.55
C ASP A 9 3.37 -2.62 28.96
N LEU A 10 2.21 -2.19 28.45
CA LEU A 10 2.04 -0.86 27.86
C LEU A 10 2.11 0.24 28.92
N LYS A 11 2.76 1.34 28.53
CA LYS A 11 2.94 2.51 29.37
C LYS A 11 2.57 3.77 28.59
N ILE A 12 2.10 4.79 29.34
CA ILE A 12 1.96 6.14 28.81
C ILE A 12 3.33 6.59 28.31
N GLY A 13 3.35 7.21 27.13
CA GLY A 13 4.55 7.61 26.41
C GLY A 13 5.04 6.60 25.37
N MET A 14 4.49 5.38 25.29
CA MET A 14 4.81 4.47 24.19
C MET A 14 4.06 4.89 22.91
N PHE A 15 4.76 4.92 21.78
CA PHE A 15 4.14 5.14 20.47
C PHE A 15 3.76 3.80 19.86
N VAL A 16 2.46 3.48 19.85
CA VAL A 16 1.95 2.30 19.14
C VAL A 16 2.11 2.57 17.65
N ALA A 17 2.82 1.70 16.94
CA ALA A 17 3.06 1.80 15.51
C ALA A 17 2.21 0.79 14.72
N ASP A 18 1.93 -0.38 15.31
CA ASP A 18 1.04 -1.37 14.72
C ASP A 18 0.30 -2.17 15.79
N LEU A 19 -0.79 -2.82 15.41
CA LEU A 19 -1.58 -3.72 16.26
C LEU A 19 -1.39 -5.16 15.77
N ASP A 20 -1.79 -6.12 16.60
CA ASP A 20 -1.90 -7.53 16.19
C ASP A 20 -3.11 -7.82 15.30
N ARG A 21 -3.85 -6.79 14.90
CA ARG A 21 -5.06 -6.86 14.07
C ARG A 21 -5.23 -5.64 13.17
N PRO A 22 -6.11 -5.70 12.16
CA PRO A 22 -6.40 -4.54 11.30
C PRO A 22 -6.91 -3.34 12.09
N TRP A 23 -6.32 -2.16 11.86
CA TRP A 23 -6.73 -0.91 12.49
C TRP A 23 -8.18 -0.52 12.20
N ILE A 24 -8.66 -0.84 10.99
CA ILE A 24 -10.01 -0.49 10.53
C ILE A 24 -11.13 -1.17 11.35
N ASP A 25 -10.81 -2.26 12.03
CA ASP A 25 -11.75 -3.00 12.88
C ASP A 25 -11.70 -2.53 14.34
N THR A 26 -10.96 -1.45 14.62
CA THR A 26 -10.79 -0.90 15.95
C THR A 26 -11.35 0.52 16.05
N PRO A 27 -11.67 1.01 17.26
CA PRO A 27 -12.08 2.40 17.46
C PRO A 27 -10.99 3.42 17.12
N PHE A 28 -9.74 2.99 16.85
CA PHE A 28 -8.63 3.87 16.53
C PHE A 28 -8.67 4.26 15.04
N LEU A 29 -9.17 5.47 14.77
CA LEU A 29 -9.23 6.02 13.40
C LEU A 29 -7.88 6.49 12.85
N ILE A 30 -6.76 6.28 13.53
CA ILE A 30 -5.44 6.69 13.03
C ILE A 30 -4.44 5.57 13.29
N GLN A 31 -3.64 5.29 12.26
CA GLN A 31 -2.55 4.34 12.39
C GLN A 31 -1.41 4.98 13.16
N GLY A 32 -1.15 4.39 14.31
CA GLY A 32 -0.11 4.75 15.23
C GLY A 32 -0.36 6.05 15.99
N PHE A 33 -0.24 5.96 17.30
CA PHE A 33 -0.49 7.06 18.22
C PHE A 33 0.39 6.94 19.45
N LEU A 34 0.68 8.09 20.05
CA LEU A 34 1.32 8.14 21.36
C LEU A 34 0.27 7.81 22.42
N ILE A 35 0.55 6.82 23.27
CA ILE A 35 -0.29 6.54 24.44
C ILE A 35 -0.12 7.72 25.41
N VAL A 36 -1.17 8.51 25.60
CA VAL A 36 -1.18 9.70 26.46
C VAL A 36 -2.00 9.50 27.73
N ASP A 37 -2.86 8.48 27.77
CA ASP A 37 -3.70 8.19 28.93
C ASP A 37 -3.88 6.69 29.20
N ARG A 38 -4.44 6.36 30.38
CA ARG A 38 -4.68 4.96 30.80
C ARG A 38 -5.91 4.33 30.13
N GLN A 39 -6.84 5.10 29.59
CA GLN A 39 -8.01 4.54 28.89
C GLN A 39 -7.57 3.89 27.57
N GLN A 40 -6.60 4.50 26.86
CA GLN A 40 -6.00 3.92 25.66
C GLN A 40 -5.35 2.57 25.95
N ILE A 41 -4.63 2.44 27.08
CA ILE A 41 -4.03 1.17 27.50
C ILE A 41 -5.11 0.12 27.78
N ALA A 42 -6.15 0.48 28.53
CA ALA A 42 -7.24 -0.44 28.86
C ALA A 42 -7.95 -0.95 27.60
N GLU A 43 -8.16 -0.09 26.61
CA GLU A 43 -8.80 -0.48 25.35
C GLU A 43 -7.90 -1.39 24.50
N LEU A 44 -6.61 -1.06 24.36
CA LEU A 44 -5.64 -1.95 23.71
C LEU A 44 -5.57 -3.30 24.43
N GLN A 45 -5.66 -3.34 25.75
CA GLN A 45 -5.69 -4.59 26.52
C GLN A 45 -6.98 -5.40 26.31
N ARG A 46 -8.08 -4.74 25.96
CA ARG A 46 -9.36 -5.39 25.67
C ARG A 46 -9.37 -6.01 24.28
N ILE A 47 -8.72 -5.37 23.31
CA ILE A 47 -8.82 -5.74 21.91
C ILE A 47 -7.52 -6.30 21.33
N CYS A 48 -6.37 -6.25 21.99
CA CYS A 48 -5.11 -6.79 21.47
C CYS A 48 -4.47 -7.70 22.52
N GLU A 49 -3.72 -8.70 22.07
CA GLU A 49 -2.77 -9.45 22.89
C GLU A 49 -1.40 -8.77 22.92
N PHE A 50 -0.98 -8.20 21.79
CA PHE A 50 0.25 -7.44 21.67
C PHE A 50 0.12 -6.27 20.69
N VAL A 51 1.03 -5.33 20.81
CA VAL A 51 1.19 -4.22 19.86
C VAL A 51 2.64 -4.08 19.46
N VAL A 52 2.90 -3.42 18.34
CA VAL A 52 4.24 -3.03 17.91
C VAL A 52 4.46 -1.58 18.28
N ILE A 53 5.48 -1.30 19.09
CA ILE A 53 5.84 0.05 19.52
C ILE A 53 7.02 0.57 18.70
N ASP A 54 6.94 1.81 18.20
CA ASP A 54 8.12 2.52 17.70
C ASP A 54 8.81 3.28 18.83
N ARG A 55 9.96 2.76 19.27
CA ARG A 55 10.75 3.37 20.34
C ARG A 55 11.30 4.75 19.98
N ALA A 56 11.52 5.02 18.70
CA ALA A 56 12.05 6.33 18.28
C ALA A 56 11.02 7.45 18.41
N ARG A 57 9.72 7.11 18.32
CA ARG A 57 8.60 8.04 18.45
C ARG A 57 7.97 8.04 19.84
N SER A 58 8.40 7.13 20.72
CA SER A 58 7.96 7.03 22.11
C SER A 58 8.61 8.12 22.96
N THR A 59 7.87 8.70 23.91
CA THR A 59 8.30 9.77 24.81
C THR A 59 8.52 9.23 26.22
N GLY A 60 9.72 9.47 26.78
CA GLY A 60 10.13 9.01 28.12
C GLY A 60 11.61 8.66 28.14
N ALA A 61 12.31 8.96 29.23
CA ALA A 61 13.76 8.74 29.33
C ALA A 61 14.12 7.26 29.25
N GLU A 62 13.22 6.38 29.68
CA GLU A 62 13.33 4.93 29.64
C GLU A 62 13.16 4.32 28.23
N PHE A 63 12.67 5.10 27.25
CA PHE A 63 12.42 4.65 25.88
C PHE A 63 13.40 5.28 24.87
N ARG A 64 14.06 6.38 25.25
CA ARG A 64 15.10 7.04 24.47
C ARG A 64 16.41 6.25 24.63
N LYS A 65 17.04 5.86 23.52
CA LYS A 65 18.33 5.15 23.55
C LYS A 65 19.35 6.02 24.33
N PRO A 66 20.21 5.47 25.20
CA PRO A 66 21.42 6.18 25.58
C PRO A 66 22.26 6.38 24.31
N GLU A 67 22.68 7.61 24.04
CA GLU A 67 23.63 7.93 22.97
C GLU A 67 24.94 7.17 23.23
N GLY A 68 25.37 6.34 22.27
CA GLY A 68 26.74 5.81 22.26
C GLY A 68 26.98 4.29 22.27
N ALA A 69 26.02 3.43 21.89
CA ALA A 69 26.30 1.99 21.70
C ALA A 69 26.42 1.63 20.21
N ARG A 70 27.64 1.24 19.79
CA ARG A 70 27.94 0.59 18.49
C ARG A 70 27.05 -0.66 18.29
N PRO A 71 26.71 -1.04 17.05
CA PRO A 71 25.89 -2.22 16.82
C PRO A 71 26.68 -3.48 17.17
N GLU A 72 26.22 -4.21 18.19
CA GLU A 72 26.66 -5.58 18.46
C GLU A 72 26.08 -6.53 17.41
N SER A 73 26.98 -7.35 16.88
CA SER A 73 26.77 -8.36 15.84
C SER A 73 25.67 -9.37 16.21
N ALA A 74 24.98 -9.84 15.18
CA ALA A 74 23.97 -10.89 15.22
C ALA A 74 24.42 -12.11 16.04
N ALA A 75 23.61 -12.48 17.04
CA ALA A 75 23.75 -13.76 17.73
C ALA A 75 23.20 -14.88 16.83
N THR A 76 24.10 -15.75 16.39
CA THR A 76 23.83 -17.08 15.82
C THR A 76 23.06 -17.97 16.80
N PRO A 77 22.22 -18.91 16.31
CA PRO A 77 21.42 -19.82 17.14
C PRO A 77 22.31 -20.84 17.90
N PRO A 78 21.84 -21.39 19.04
CA PRO A 78 22.67 -22.24 19.89
C PRO A 78 22.92 -23.62 19.26
N PRO A 79 24.13 -24.22 19.39
CA PRO A 79 24.42 -25.57 18.92
C PRO A 79 24.04 -26.64 19.95
N PRO A 80 23.89 -27.92 19.54
CA PRO A 80 23.44 -28.99 20.42
C PRO A 80 24.54 -29.43 21.40
N LYS A 81 24.11 -29.98 22.55
CA LYS A 81 24.95 -30.41 23.67
C LYS A 81 25.88 -31.58 23.30
N SER A 82 27.18 -31.46 23.57
CA SER A 82 27.97 -32.50 24.27
C SER A 82 29.43 -32.10 24.56
N ARG A 83 29.77 -32.13 25.86
CA ARG A 83 31.00 -32.66 26.50
C ARG A 83 32.43 -32.30 26.02
N LEU A 84 33.19 -31.88 27.05
CA LEU A 84 34.60 -32.18 27.39
C LEU A 84 35.75 -31.27 26.87
N THR A 85 36.50 -30.79 27.89
CA THR A 85 37.95 -30.56 28.01
C THR A 85 38.64 -29.33 27.40
N SER A 86 38.97 -28.40 28.31
CA SER A 86 40.33 -27.98 28.71
C SER A 86 41.20 -27.06 27.82
N ALA A 87 41.52 -25.91 28.44
CA ALA A 87 42.87 -25.39 28.71
C ALA A 87 43.50 -24.30 27.79
N ILE A 88 44.06 -23.30 28.49
CA ILE A 88 45.36 -22.62 28.28
C ILE A 88 45.35 -21.34 27.40
N THR A 89 45.32 -20.15 28.06
CA THR A 89 46.40 -19.12 28.24
C THR A 89 46.73 -18.33 26.97
N SER A 90 47.12 -17.05 26.95
CA SER A 90 47.32 -15.96 27.90
C SER A 90 47.67 -14.71 27.05
N SER A 91 47.76 -13.55 27.72
CA SER A 91 48.68 -12.44 27.38
C SER A 91 48.22 -11.46 26.28
N LEU A 92 48.39 -10.13 26.36
CA LEU A 92 49.02 -9.20 27.31
C LEU A 92 48.62 -7.76 26.87
N GLU A 93 48.19 -6.95 27.84
CA GLU A 93 48.67 -5.58 28.15
C GLU A 93 48.70 -4.42 27.11
N GLU A 94 47.91 -3.40 27.48
CA GLU A 94 48.21 -1.97 27.67
C GLU A 94 48.55 -0.99 26.51
N ALA A 95 47.90 0.17 26.65
CA ALA A 95 47.93 1.41 25.84
C ALA A 95 49.23 2.24 26.14
N PRO A 96 49.44 3.54 25.75
CA PRO A 96 48.46 4.65 25.66
C PRO A 96 48.72 5.81 24.63
N THR A 97 47.69 6.67 24.51
CA THR A 97 47.62 8.16 24.34
C THR A 97 48.73 8.99 23.64
N ALA A 98 48.33 9.91 22.74
CA ALA A 98 48.12 11.37 22.97
C ALA A 98 48.34 12.25 21.70
N LYS A 99 47.47 13.29 21.55
CA LYS A 99 47.58 14.68 21.01
C LYS A 99 48.70 15.03 19.98
N GLU A 100 48.57 15.93 19.00
CA GLU A 100 47.95 17.26 18.90
C GLU A 100 48.11 17.78 17.44
N ASP A 101 47.38 18.84 17.05
CA ASP A 101 47.79 19.95 16.16
C ASP A 101 46.78 20.42 15.10
N LEU A 102 46.37 21.68 15.29
CA LEU A 102 45.55 22.53 14.42
C LEU A 102 46.45 23.40 13.54
N LYS A 103 46.20 23.45 12.23
CA LYS A 103 46.62 24.56 11.36
C LYS A 103 45.51 24.99 10.42
N LYS A 104 45.33 26.32 10.37
CA LYS A 104 44.36 27.12 9.60
C LYS A 104 44.68 27.11 8.10
N VAL A 105 43.66 27.11 7.25
CA VAL A 105 43.72 27.57 5.84
C VAL A 105 42.45 28.38 5.52
N ALA A 106 42.62 29.48 4.77
CA ALA A 106 41.61 30.46 4.37
C ALA A 106 40.70 29.97 3.22
N PRO A 107 39.51 30.58 2.99
CA PRO A 107 38.55 30.12 1.98
C PRO A 107 38.75 30.80 0.60
N PRO A 108 38.39 30.15 -0.53
CA PRO A 108 38.28 30.82 -1.82
C PRO A 108 36.84 31.30 -2.11
N GLU A 109 36.79 32.20 -3.09
CA GLU A 109 35.76 33.12 -3.53
C GLU A 109 34.57 32.45 -4.27
N LEU A 110 33.34 32.95 -4.07
CA LEU A 110 32.09 32.48 -4.68
C LEU A 110 31.85 33.16 -6.04
N ALA A 111 31.55 32.38 -7.09
CA ALA A 111 31.01 32.88 -8.36
C ALA A 111 29.47 32.85 -8.36
N GLU A 112 28.84 33.90 -8.90
CA GLU A 112 27.38 34.06 -9.00
C GLU A 112 26.72 33.11 -10.04
N PRO A 113 25.47 32.66 -9.82
CA PRO A 113 24.75 31.82 -10.76
C PRO A 113 24.07 32.62 -11.91
N PRO A 114 23.88 32.02 -13.11
CA PRO A 114 23.27 32.69 -14.26
C PRO A 114 21.73 32.80 -14.13
N PRO A 115 21.08 33.70 -14.90
CA PRO A 115 19.65 34.00 -14.75
C PRO A 115 18.72 32.90 -15.31
N PRO A 116 17.49 32.78 -14.79
CA PRO A 116 16.56 31.72 -15.17
C PRO A 116 15.93 31.96 -16.55
N GLN A 117 15.89 30.91 -17.38
CA GLN A 117 15.21 30.89 -18.68
C GLN A 117 13.77 30.35 -18.58
N PRO A 118 12.87 30.70 -19.53
CA PRO A 118 11.43 30.53 -19.36
C PRO A 118 10.97 29.08 -19.52
N LYS A 119 10.00 28.67 -18.69
CA LYS A 119 9.36 27.35 -18.73
C LYS A 119 8.56 27.16 -20.02
N ARG A 120 8.92 26.16 -20.83
CA ARG A 120 8.12 25.66 -21.97
C ARG A 120 7.13 24.61 -21.47
N GLY A 121 5.84 24.75 -21.81
CA GLY A 121 4.77 23.80 -21.47
C GLY A 121 4.61 22.64 -22.46
N LEU A 122 4.00 21.56 -21.97
CA LEU A 122 3.43 20.30 -22.52
C LEU A 122 3.80 19.73 -23.92
N GLY A 123 4.28 20.49 -24.89
CA GLY A 123 4.61 19.94 -26.23
C GLY A 123 5.93 19.16 -26.28
N GLY A 124 6.91 19.55 -25.45
CA GLY A 124 8.28 19.02 -25.57
C GLY A 124 8.51 17.63 -24.94
N LEU A 125 7.71 17.22 -23.97
CA LEU A 125 7.96 15.97 -23.23
C LEU A 125 7.44 14.73 -23.96
N MET A 126 6.31 14.84 -24.67
CA MET A 126 5.81 13.78 -25.56
C MET A 126 6.73 13.56 -26.77
N ASP A 127 7.37 14.62 -27.26
CA ASP A 127 8.37 14.51 -28.34
C ASP A 127 9.72 13.94 -27.84
N SER A 128 10.14 14.25 -26.60
CA SER A 128 11.29 13.59 -25.96
C SER A 128 11.06 12.09 -25.72
N LEU A 129 9.82 11.67 -25.45
CA LEU A 129 9.44 10.25 -25.36
C LEU A 129 9.47 9.54 -26.72
N ARG A 130 9.15 10.23 -27.84
CA ARG A 130 9.29 9.67 -29.20
C ARG A 130 10.75 9.61 -29.67
N GLY A 131 11.58 10.57 -29.30
CA GLY A 131 12.94 10.73 -29.82
C GLY A 131 14.00 9.77 -29.24
N LEU A 132 13.77 9.20 -28.06
CA LEU A 132 14.70 8.25 -27.41
C LEU A 132 14.35 6.77 -27.61
N LEU A 133 13.32 6.47 -28.42
CA LEU A 133 12.90 5.10 -28.74
C LEU A 133 13.59 4.60 -30.02
N LYS A 134 14.91 4.40 -29.95
CA LYS A 134 15.57 3.36 -30.75
C LYS A 134 16.08 2.29 -29.80
N ARG A 135 15.37 1.16 -29.80
CA ARG A 135 15.83 -0.12 -29.22
C ARG A 135 17.28 -0.36 -29.65
N PRO A 136 18.22 -0.68 -28.75
CA PRO A 136 19.35 -1.49 -29.16
C PRO A 136 18.80 -2.89 -29.44
N GLU A 137 18.85 -3.31 -30.71
CA GLU A 137 18.66 -4.70 -31.09
C GLU A 137 19.82 -5.53 -30.52
N LYS A 138 19.66 -6.09 -29.32
CA LYS A 138 20.46 -7.27 -28.91
C LYS A 138 19.89 -7.98 -27.67
N GLY A 139 19.59 -9.26 -27.86
CA GLY A 139 19.65 -10.31 -26.83
C GLY A 139 18.56 -10.31 -25.77
N MET A 140 17.36 -10.79 -26.12
CA MET A 140 16.44 -11.33 -25.12
C MET A 140 17.11 -12.57 -24.52
N PRO A 141 17.22 -12.73 -23.19
CA PRO A 141 17.69 -13.99 -22.64
C PRO A 141 16.67 -15.09 -22.99
N ASP A 142 17.15 -16.13 -23.69
CA ASP A 142 16.41 -17.33 -24.06
C ASP A 142 16.10 -18.18 -22.82
N ASN A 143 15.15 -17.74 -21.99
CA ASN A 143 14.39 -18.66 -21.14
C ASN A 143 13.11 -17.97 -20.62
N PRO A 144 11.90 -18.38 -21.06
CA PRO A 144 10.68 -18.01 -20.35
C PRO A 144 10.71 -18.75 -19.01
N ALA A 145 11.22 -18.09 -17.97
CA ALA A 145 11.10 -18.58 -16.61
C ALA A 145 9.62 -18.88 -16.34
N GLU A 146 9.29 -20.15 -16.18
CA GLU A 146 7.93 -20.66 -16.00
C GLU A 146 7.20 -19.82 -14.96
N LEU A 147 6.02 -19.33 -15.34
CA LEU A 147 5.06 -18.76 -14.42
C LEU A 147 4.83 -19.79 -13.29
N PRO A 148 4.74 -19.37 -12.01
CA PRO A 148 4.43 -20.30 -10.93
C PRO A 148 3.17 -21.10 -11.28
N PRO A 149 3.08 -22.37 -10.85
CA PRO A 149 2.08 -23.30 -11.35
C PRO A 149 0.66 -22.72 -11.28
N GLU A 150 -0.13 -22.93 -12.34
CA GLU A 150 -1.51 -22.40 -12.47
C GLU A 150 -2.49 -23.06 -11.48
N ALA A 151 -2.20 -24.28 -11.05
CA ALA A 151 -3.02 -25.10 -10.15
C ALA A 151 -3.42 -24.43 -8.82
N PRO A 152 -2.51 -23.77 -8.06
CA PRO A 152 -2.87 -23.09 -6.80
C PRO A 152 -3.84 -21.91 -6.94
N ARG A 153 -3.98 -21.28 -8.11
CA ARG A 153 -4.95 -20.17 -8.29
C ARG A 153 -6.34 -20.68 -8.61
N ALA A 154 -6.43 -21.68 -9.48
CA ALA A 154 -7.70 -22.29 -9.87
C ALA A 154 -8.47 -22.85 -8.67
N SER A 155 -7.76 -23.42 -7.69
CA SER A 155 -8.38 -23.93 -6.45
C SER A 155 -8.98 -22.87 -5.54
N LEU A 156 -8.67 -21.58 -5.77
CA LEU A 156 -9.22 -20.48 -4.97
C LEU A 156 -10.53 -19.94 -5.54
N LEU A 157 -10.85 -20.22 -6.81
CA LEU A 157 -12.10 -19.78 -7.41
C LEU A 157 -13.24 -20.74 -7.05
N PRO A 158 -14.50 -20.28 -7.04
CA PRO A 158 -15.64 -21.18 -6.96
C PRO A 158 -15.60 -22.21 -8.10
N PRO A 159 -15.97 -23.49 -7.88
CA PRO A 159 -15.87 -24.53 -8.90
C PRO A 159 -16.63 -24.25 -10.20
N SER A 160 -17.66 -23.41 -10.16
CA SER A 160 -18.47 -23.00 -11.31
C SER A 160 -17.84 -21.89 -12.14
N VAL A 161 -16.81 -21.21 -11.65
CA VAL A 161 -16.19 -20.05 -12.30
C VAL A 161 -14.98 -20.51 -13.12
N PRO A 162 -14.95 -20.29 -14.45
CA PRO A 162 -13.81 -20.67 -15.26
C PRO A 162 -12.62 -19.73 -15.00
N VAL A 163 -11.41 -20.29 -14.98
CA VAL A 163 -10.17 -19.52 -14.89
C VAL A 163 -9.88 -18.86 -16.24
N THR A 164 -9.67 -17.55 -16.24
CA THR A 164 -9.35 -16.73 -17.41
C THR A 164 -7.96 -16.14 -17.27
N ILE A 165 -7.14 -16.24 -18.33
CA ILE A 165 -5.80 -15.65 -18.37
C ILE A 165 -5.86 -14.33 -19.14
N TYR A 166 -5.34 -13.27 -18.53
CA TYR A 166 -5.26 -11.94 -19.12
C TYR A 166 -3.80 -11.58 -19.44
N PRO A 167 -3.33 -11.75 -20.69
CA PRO A 167 -2.08 -11.15 -21.14
C PRO A 167 -2.22 -9.62 -21.25
N ASP A 168 -1.13 -8.89 -21.05
CA ASP A 168 -1.16 -7.45 -21.34
C ASP A 168 -1.18 -7.27 -22.86
N THR A 169 -2.12 -6.48 -23.35
CA THR A 169 -2.31 -6.24 -24.79
C THR A 169 -1.84 -4.86 -25.23
N ARG A 170 -1.46 -4.00 -24.26
CA ARG A 170 -0.91 -2.66 -24.47
C ARG A 170 0.22 -2.39 -23.50
N THR A 171 1.13 -1.51 -23.88
CA THR A 171 2.13 -0.99 -22.93
C THR A 171 1.48 -0.03 -21.93
N VAL A 172 2.18 0.28 -20.84
CA VAL A 172 1.72 1.27 -19.85
C VAL A 172 1.51 2.62 -20.53
N GLU A 173 2.46 3.03 -21.37
CA GLU A 173 2.47 4.32 -22.04
C GLU A 173 1.28 4.49 -23.01
N GLU A 174 0.88 3.42 -23.69
CA GLU A 174 -0.29 3.40 -24.58
C GLU A 174 -1.61 3.43 -23.80
N GLU A 175 -1.68 2.78 -22.63
CA GLU A 175 -2.92 2.60 -21.87
C GLU A 175 -3.17 3.71 -20.83
N VAL A 176 -2.16 4.48 -20.43
CA VAL A 176 -2.30 5.55 -19.41
C VAL A 176 -3.38 6.58 -19.78
N ALA A 177 -3.52 6.96 -21.05
CA ALA A 177 -4.55 7.91 -21.47
C ALA A 177 -5.97 7.32 -21.41
N PRO A 178 -6.26 6.13 -21.99
CA PRO A 178 -7.51 5.42 -21.77
C PRO A 178 -7.84 5.15 -20.29
N ALA A 179 -6.87 4.71 -19.50
CA ALA A 179 -7.02 4.44 -18.07
C ALA A 179 -7.44 5.69 -17.29
N ARG A 180 -6.81 6.84 -17.61
CA ARG A 180 -7.21 8.14 -17.05
C ARG A 180 -8.64 8.52 -17.41
N ALA A 181 -9.04 8.32 -18.66
CA ALA A 181 -10.40 8.62 -19.09
C ALA A 181 -11.44 7.75 -18.35
N ALA A 182 -11.18 6.45 -18.20
CA ALA A 182 -12.03 5.55 -17.43
C ALA A 182 -12.10 5.98 -15.96
N TYR A 183 -10.94 6.21 -15.31
CA TYR A 183 -10.87 6.65 -13.92
C TYR A 183 -11.62 7.97 -13.66
N ASP A 184 -11.41 8.98 -14.52
CA ASP A 184 -12.03 10.30 -14.38
C ASP A 184 -13.56 10.20 -14.57
N ARG A 185 -14.05 9.35 -15.50
CA ARG A 185 -15.49 9.10 -15.65
C ARG A 185 -16.09 8.37 -14.45
N THR A 186 -15.42 7.33 -13.93
CA THR A 186 -15.90 6.63 -12.72
C THR A 186 -15.95 7.57 -11.52
N SER A 187 -14.93 8.41 -11.34
CA SER A 187 -14.89 9.42 -10.27
C SER A 187 -16.08 10.38 -10.35
N GLU A 188 -16.41 10.83 -11.56
CA GLU A 188 -17.54 11.72 -11.82
C GLU A 188 -18.89 11.04 -11.56
N VAL A 189 -19.04 9.76 -11.94
CA VAL A 189 -20.24 8.97 -11.64
C VAL A 189 -20.39 8.77 -10.14
N LEU A 190 -19.33 8.39 -9.44
CA LEU A 190 -19.35 8.19 -7.99
C LEU A 190 -19.73 9.49 -7.24
N ARG A 191 -19.22 10.63 -7.69
CA ARG A 191 -19.57 11.95 -7.14
C ARG A 191 -21.05 12.27 -7.30
N LYS A 192 -21.63 12.00 -8.47
CA LYS A 192 -23.06 12.20 -8.74
C LYS A 192 -23.92 11.22 -7.94
N LEU A 193 -23.52 9.94 -7.89
CA LEU A 193 -24.20 8.90 -7.11
C LEU A 193 -24.26 9.29 -5.62
N ALA A 194 -23.17 9.80 -5.05
CA ALA A 194 -23.17 10.27 -3.67
C ALA A 194 -24.16 11.42 -3.45
N ALA A 195 -24.27 12.36 -4.40
CA ALA A 195 -25.26 13.44 -4.35
C ALA A 195 -26.71 12.93 -4.48
N ASP A 196 -26.95 11.95 -5.35
CA ASP A 196 -28.26 11.33 -5.55
C ASP A 196 -28.71 10.59 -4.28
N VAL A 197 -27.83 9.79 -3.67
CA VAL A 197 -28.10 9.10 -2.40
C VAL A 197 -28.33 10.09 -1.25
N TRP A 198 -27.61 11.21 -1.23
CA TRP A 198 -27.84 12.29 -0.27
C TRP A 198 -29.23 12.93 -0.45
N ALA A 199 -29.67 13.11 -1.70
CA ALA A 199 -31.00 13.61 -2.04
C ALA A 199 -32.13 12.58 -1.85
N GLY A 200 -31.80 11.32 -1.53
CA GLY A 200 -32.76 10.24 -1.36
C GLY A 200 -33.23 9.59 -2.67
N HIS A 201 -32.54 9.87 -3.78
CA HIS A 201 -32.77 9.18 -5.05
C HIS A 201 -32.14 7.76 -5.02
N PRO A 202 -32.75 6.78 -5.73
CA PRO A 202 -32.20 5.44 -5.83
C PRO A 202 -30.90 5.44 -6.65
N VAL A 203 -30.05 4.44 -6.40
CA VAL A 203 -28.81 4.22 -7.16
C VAL A 203 -29.15 3.60 -8.52
N GLU A 204 -28.65 4.18 -9.60
CA GLU A 204 -28.83 3.60 -10.93
C GLU A 204 -27.74 2.55 -11.21
N ILE A 205 -28.08 1.27 -11.08
CA ILE A 205 -27.14 0.14 -11.26
C ILE A 205 -26.43 0.18 -12.62
N ALA A 206 -27.18 0.41 -13.71
CA ALA A 206 -26.63 0.41 -15.08
C ALA A 206 -25.51 1.43 -15.27
N ARG A 207 -25.62 2.57 -14.61
CA ARG A 207 -24.61 3.65 -14.68
C ARG A 207 -23.34 3.29 -13.91
N VAL A 208 -23.47 2.51 -12.83
CA VAL A 208 -22.32 1.98 -12.09
C VAL A 208 -21.63 0.89 -12.90
N GLU A 209 -22.41 -0.05 -13.45
CA GLU A 209 -21.89 -1.14 -14.29
C GLU A 209 -21.14 -0.60 -15.50
N GLU A 210 -21.68 0.39 -16.21
CA GLU A 210 -21.02 0.99 -17.39
C GLU A 210 -19.60 1.51 -17.07
N VAL A 211 -19.44 2.29 -16.00
CA VAL A 211 -18.11 2.85 -15.65
C VAL A 211 -17.18 1.81 -15.04
N VAL A 212 -17.73 0.80 -14.36
CA VAL A 212 -16.93 -0.32 -13.87
C VAL A 212 -16.41 -1.15 -15.03
N ASP A 213 -17.24 -1.46 -16.02
CA ASP A 213 -16.84 -2.20 -17.21
C ASP A 213 -15.71 -1.49 -17.94
N GLU A 214 -15.77 -0.16 -18.09
CA GLU A 214 -14.67 0.62 -18.67
C GLU A 214 -13.35 0.50 -17.88
N MET A 215 -13.43 0.51 -16.55
CA MET A 215 -12.27 0.27 -15.69
C MET A 215 -11.73 -1.16 -15.83
N VAL A 216 -12.62 -2.16 -15.88
CA VAL A 216 -12.27 -3.56 -16.10
C VAL A 216 -11.57 -3.73 -17.45
N GLU A 217 -12.10 -3.11 -18.50
CA GLU A 217 -11.49 -3.12 -19.83
C GLU A 217 -10.08 -2.51 -19.82
N SER A 218 -9.88 -1.41 -19.08
CA SER A 218 -8.55 -0.82 -18.92
C SER A 218 -7.60 -1.73 -18.13
N MET A 219 -8.05 -2.30 -17.01
CA MET A 219 -7.27 -3.23 -16.19
C MET A 219 -6.87 -4.49 -16.98
N VAL A 220 -7.76 -5.01 -17.81
CA VAL A 220 -7.50 -6.19 -18.65
C VAL A 220 -6.42 -5.87 -19.67
N ARG A 221 -6.48 -4.70 -20.33
CA ARG A 221 -5.46 -4.29 -21.29
C ARG A 221 -4.09 -4.10 -20.66
N ASN A 222 -4.03 -3.39 -19.54
CA ASN A 222 -2.80 -3.21 -18.76
C ASN A 222 -3.13 -2.78 -17.30
N PRO A 223 -2.87 -3.62 -16.29
CA PRO A 223 -3.20 -3.30 -14.90
C PRO A 223 -2.30 -2.21 -14.31
N ASP A 224 -1.01 -2.19 -14.68
CA ASP A 224 -0.05 -1.19 -14.20
C ASP A 224 -0.53 0.24 -14.55
N ALA A 225 -1.06 0.45 -15.76
CA ALA A 225 -1.55 1.75 -16.20
C ALA A 225 -2.71 2.29 -15.35
N LEU A 226 -3.74 1.47 -15.07
CA LEU A 226 -4.87 1.89 -14.26
C LEU A 226 -4.49 2.09 -12.79
N MET A 227 -3.65 1.21 -12.23
CA MET A 227 -3.13 1.36 -10.87
C MET A 227 -2.28 2.64 -10.73
N TRP A 228 -1.47 2.94 -11.74
CA TRP A 228 -0.68 4.18 -11.80
C TRP A 228 -1.58 5.42 -11.79
N VAL A 229 -2.57 5.47 -12.68
CA VAL A 229 -3.56 6.55 -12.74
C VAL A 229 -4.29 6.71 -11.40
N ALA A 230 -4.75 5.61 -10.81
CA ALA A 230 -5.46 5.63 -9.54
C ALA A 230 -4.61 6.22 -8.41
N ARG A 231 -3.33 5.84 -8.35
CA ARG A 231 -2.39 6.43 -7.40
C ARG A 231 -2.20 7.92 -7.63
N LEU A 232 -2.01 8.33 -8.89
CA LEU A 232 -1.84 9.74 -9.22
C LEU A 232 -3.07 10.58 -8.87
N ARG A 233 -4.27 10.01 -8.82
CA ARG A 233 -5.53 10.73 -8.53
C ARG A 233 -6.01 10.63 -7.08
N GLU A 234 -5.32 9.88 -6.23
CA GLU A 234 -5.74 9.56 -4.85
C GLU A 234 -6.10 10.79 -3.97
N GLN A 235 -5.45 11.95 -4.16
CA GLN A 235 -5.72 13.16 -3.36
C GLN A 235 -6.84 14.06 -3.93
N ASP A 236 -7.34 13.79 -5.14
CA ASP A 236 -8.35 14.65 -5.80
C ASP A 236 -9.77 14.39 -5.28
N ILE A 237 -9.96 13.32 -4.49
CA ILE A 237 -11.28 12.82 -4.11
C ILE A 237 -11.40 12.77 -2.59
N THR A 238 -11.84 13.89 -1.99
CA THR A 238 -11.72 14.11 -0.55
C THR A 238 -12.71 13.32 0.33
N THR A 239 -13.84 12.85 -0.19
CA THR A 239 -14.85 12.14 0.64
C THR A 239 -15.18 10.72 0.18
N TYR A 240 -15.10 10.42 -1.12
CA TYR A 240 -15.53 9.11 -1.69
C TYR A 240 -14.45 8.39 -2.50
N GLY A 241 -13.21 8.90 -2.53
CA GLY A 241 -12.12 8.29 -3.31
C GLY A 241 -11.70 6.91 -2.85
N HIS A 242 -12.02 6.57 -1.59
CA HIS A 242 -11.70 5.28 -1.00
C HIS A 242 -12.33 4.12 -1.78
N GLY A 243 -13.62 4.19 -2.11
CA GLY A 243 -14.29 3.13 -2.85
C GLY A 243 -13.68 2.90 -4.24
N LEU A 244 -13.30 3.98 -4.93
CA LEU A 244 -12.63 3.86 -6.23
C LEU A 244 -11.26 3.19 -6.14
N GLN A 245 -10.48 3.49 -5.10
CA GLN A 245 -9.21 2.83 -4.85
C GLN A 245 -9.40 1.33 -4.54
N VAL A 246 -10.38 0.99 -3.70
CA VAL A 246 -10.69 -0.41 -3.39
C VAL A 246 -11.16 -1.14 -4.66
N ALA A 247 -12.00 -0.52 -5.50
CA ALA A 247 -12.41 -1.10 -6.78
C ALA A 247 -11.22 -1.44 -7.68
N VAL A 248 -10.26 -0.53 -7.82
CA VAL A 248 -9.03 -0.80 -8.60
C VAL A 248 -8.27 -2.01 -8.02
N TYR A 249 -8.12 -2.10 -6.70
CA TYR A 249 -7.44 -3.25 -6.08
C TYR A 249 -8.21 -4.57 -6.23
N LEU A 250 -9.53 -4.56 -6.09
CA LEU A 250 -10.35 -5.76 -6.24
C LEU A 250 -10.38 -6.26 -7.67
N VAL A 251 -10.46 -5.37 -8.66
CA VAL A 251 -10.39 -5.74 -10.08
C VAL A 251 -8.99 -6.29 -10.42
N ALA A 252 -7.91 -5.66 -9.94
CA ALA A 252 -6.55 -6.16 -10.14
C ALA A 252 -6.36 -7.54 -9.49
N PHE A 253 -6.88 -7.72 -8.28
CA PHE A 253 -6.83 -8.98 -7.56
C PHE A 253 -7.62 -10.07 -8.26
N GLY A 254 -8.86 -9.78 -8.68
CA GLY A 254 -9.69 -10.70 -9.43
C GLY A 254 -9.04 -11.13 -10.75
N ARG A 255 -8.48 -10.17 -11.49
CA ARG A 255 -7.76 -10.41 -12.75
C ARG A 255 -6.56 -11.34 -12.53
N HIS A 256 -5.83 -11.16 -11.44
CA HIS A 256 -4.68 -12.01 -11.08
C HIS A 256 -5.07 -13.44 -10.73
N LEU A 257 -6.20 -13.62 -10.02
CA LEU A 257 -6.76 -14.94 -9.72
C LEU A 257 -7.36 -15.61 -10.96
N GLY A 258 -7.72 -14.82 -11.97
CA GLY A 258 -8.26 -15.29 -13.24
C GLY A 258 -9.78 -15.30 -13.28
N PHE A 259 -10.45 -14.42 -12.53
CA PHE A 259 -11.89 -14.24 -12.66
C PHE A 259 -12.28 -13.75 -14.07
N PRO A 260 -13.37 -14.26 -14.67
CA PRO A 260 -13.92 -13.73 -15.91
C PRO A 260 -14.39 -12.27 -15.73
N ARG A 261 -14.59 -11.58 -16.86
CA ARG A 261 -14.93 -10.14 -16.87
C ARG A 261 -16.20 -9.80 -16.08
N ALA A 262 -17.19 -10.70 -16.06
CA ALA A 262 -18.42 -10.48 -15.30
C ALA A 262 -18.13 -10.36 -13.79
N GLU A 263 -17.35 -11.28 -13.24
CA GLU A 263 -16.94 -11.28 -11.83
C GLU A 263 -15.95 -10.15 -11.52
N LEU A 264 -15.09 -9.75 -12.48
CA LEU A 264 -14.28 -8.54 -12.33
C LEU A 264 -15.16 -7.30 -12.16
N SER A 265 -16.26 -7.22 -12.91
CA SER A 265 -17.19 -6.09 -12.87
C SER A 265 -18.00 -6.10 -11.56
N GLN A 266 -18.35 -7.29 -11.05
CA GLN A 266 -18.92 -7.42 -9.72
C GLN A 266 -17.94 -6.96 -8.62
N LEU A 267 -16.67 -7.37 -8.69
CA LEU A 267 -15.62 -6.93 -7.76
C LEU A 267 -15.38 -5.42 -7.81
N GLY A 268 -15.38 -4.83 -9.01
CA GLY A 268 -15.30 -3.38 -9.19
C GLY A 268 -16.49 -2.65 -8.55
N THR A 269 -17.70 -3.17 -8.76
CA THR A 269 -18.94 -2.64 -8.17
C THR A 269 -18.92 -2.71 -6.65
N ILE A 270 -18.49 -3.85 -6.08
CA ILE A 270 -18.31 -4.01 -4.62
C ILE A 270 -17.35 -2.94 -4.10
N GLY A 271 -16.19 -2.78 -4.75
CA GLY A 271 -15.20 -1.78 -4.36
C GLY A 271 -15.77 -0.37 -4.29
N LEU A 272 -16.54 0.04 -5.32
CA LEU A 272 -17.13 1.37 -5.39
C LEU A 272 -18.19 1.61 -4.30
N LEU A 273 -18.96 0.60 -3.95
CA LEU A 273 -20.19 0.74 -3.17
C LEU A 273 -20.12 0.21 -1.74
N LEU A 274 -19.06 -0.52 -1.35
CA LEU A 274 -18.94 -1.13 -0.02
C LEU A 274 -19.15 -0.13 1.13
N ASP A 275 -18.75 1.11 0.91
CA ASP A 275 -18.78 2.18 1.89
C ASP A 275 -19.93 3.18 1.68
N ILE A 276 -20.87 2.91 0.77
CA ILE A 276 -21.91 3.89 0.40
C ILE A 276 -22.78 4.31 1.59
N GLY A 277 -22.98 3.42 2.55
CA GLY A 277 -23.74 3.71 3.77
C GLY A 277 -23.08 4.73 4.70
N LYS A 278 -21.78 5.03 4.52
CA LYS A 278 -21.11 6.12 5.26
C LYS A 278 -21.79 7.47 5.03
N ILE A 279 -22.49 7.65 3.90
CA ILE A 279 -23.29 8.85 3.60
C ILE A 279 -24.36 9.13 4.66
N LYS A 280 -24.92 8.09 5.28
CA LYS A 280 -25.99 8.22 6.27
C LYS A 280 -25.46 8.38 7.70
N LEU A 281 -24.14 8.30 7.91
CA LEU A 281 -23.55 8.48 9.22
C LEU A 281 -23.48 9.96 9.63
N PRO A 282 -23.56 10.26 10.95
CA PRO A 282 -23.33 11.60 11.46
C PRO A 282 -21.96 12.15 11.06
N LYS A 283 -21.93 13.42 10.63
CA LYS A 283 -20.69 14.14 10.28
C LYS A 283 -19.67 14.14 11.43
N SER A 284 -20.14 14.19 12.68
CA SER A 284 -19.29 14.13 13.88
C SER A 284 -18.51 12.82 14.02
N ILE A 285 -18.99 11.71 13.43
CA ILE A 285 -18.29 10.42 13.40
C ILE A 285 -17.31 10.38 12.22
N LEU A 286 -17.76 10.81 11.04
CA LEU A 286 -16.95 10.77 9.81
C LEU A 286 -15.72 11.68 9.87
N GLU A 287 -15.87 12.86 10.47
CA GLU A 287 -14.82 13.87 10.56
C GLU A 287 -14.06 13.84 11.88
N LYS A 288 -14.35 12.86 12.75
CA LYS A 288 -13.73 12.81 14.07
C LYS A 288 -12.22 12.69 13.94
N GLN A 289 -11.53 13.65 14.54
CA GLN A 289 -10.07 13.59 14.68
C GLN A 289 -9.74 12.74 15.90
N GLY A 290 -9.09 11.59 15.68
CA GLY A 290 -8.68 10.68 16.73
C GLY A 290 -9.67 9.53 16.97
N ARG A 291 -9.64 8.95 18.17
CA ARG A 291 -10.33 7.69 18.48
C ARG A 291 -11.84 7.87 18.61
N LEU A 292 -12.62 6.93 18.07
CA LEU A 292 -14.05 6.78 18.37
C LEU A 292 -14.24 6.18 19.76
N THR A 293 -15.26 6.61 20.49
CA THR A 293 -15.72 5.87 21.67
C THR A 293 -16.32 4.54 21.23
N PRO A 294 -16.44 3.54 22.12
CA PRO A 294 -17.11 2.28 21.80
C PRO A 294 -18.51 2.51 21.19
N GLU A 295 -19.28 3.44 21.73
CA GLU A 295 -20.62 3.78 21.27
C GLU A 295 -20.61 4.42 19.87
N GLU A 296 -19.68 5.35 19.62
CA GLU A 296 -19.51 5.94 18.30
C GLU A 296 -19.03 4.90 17.27
N PHE A 297 -18.22 3.93 17.70
CA PHE A 297 -17.79 2.83 16.84
C PHE A 297 -18.95 1.90 16.49
N GLU A 298 -19.86 1.60 17.43
CA GLU A 298 -21.10 0.87 17.12
C GLU A 298 -21.94 1.60 16.05
N VAL A 299 -22.04 2.94 16.15
CA VAL A 299 -22.71 3.73 15.12
C VAL A 299 -21.93 3.68 13.80
N ALA A 300 -20.60 3.77 13.81
CA ALA A 300 -19.79 3.68 12.59
C ALA A 300 -19.97 2.33 11.88
N LYS A 301 -20.04 1.21 12.61
CA LYS A 301 -20.27 -0.13 12.04
C LYS A 301 -21.60 -0.26 11.30
N SER A 302 -22.59 0.58 11.63
CA SER A 302 -23.90 0.56 10.97
C SER A 302 -23.84 0.92 9.49
N HIS A 303 -22.74 1.52 8.99
CA HIS A 303 -22.60 1.89 7.58
C HIS A 303 -22.80 0.71 6.63
N VAL A 304 -22.45 -0.52 7.04
CA VAL A 304 -22.66 -1.72 6.21
C VAL A 304 -24.15 -1.93 5.96
N ASN A 305 -24.95 -1.96 7.03
CA ASN A 305 -26.40 -2.17 6.95
C ASN A 305 -27.10 -0.99 6.25
N LEU A 306 -26.69 0.25 6.55
CA LEU A 306 -27.19 1.44 5.86
C LEU A 306 -26.87 1.41 4.36
N GLY A 307 -25.71 0.87 3.98
CA GLY A 307 -25.34 0.66 2.59
C GLY A 307 -26.28 -0.32 1.90
N LEU A 308 -26.53 -1.48 2.51
CA LEU A 308 -27.48 -2.46 2.00
C LEU A 308 -28.92 -1.91 1.90
N GLU A 309 -29.34 -1.08 2.85
CA GLU A 309 -30.64 -0.39 2.82
C GLU A 309 -30.73 0.55 1.61
N ILE A 310 -29.71 1.38 1.36
CA ILE A 310 -29.65 2.26 0.17
C ILE A 310 -29.76 1.44 -1.11
N LEU A 311 -29.02 0.34 -1.20
CA LEU A 311 -28.99 -0.50 -2.40
C LEU A 311 -30.31 -1.26 -2.61
N SER A 312 -31.03 -1.60 -1.53
CA SER A 312 -32.31 -2.31 -1.60
C SER A 312 -33.43 -1.52 -2.31
N ALA A 313 -33.29 -0.19 -2.42
CA ALA A 313 -34.21 0.65 -3.19
C ALA A 313 -34.10 0.41 -4.71
N THR A 314 -33.05 -0.31 -5.16
CA THR A 314 -32.81 -0.64 -6.57
C THR A 314 -32.87 -2.16 -6.73
N PRO A 315 -33.75 -2.69 -7.59
CA PRO A 315 -33.85 -4.13 -7.81
C PRO A 315 -32.67 -4.66 -8.65
N ASN A 316 -32.52 -5.98 -8.67
CA ASN A 316 -31.65 -6.73 -9.58
C ASN A 316 -30.14 -6.58 -9.38
N TRP A 317 -29.66 -6.24 -8.18
CA TRP A 317 -28.25 -6.44 -7.86
C TRP A 317 -27.89 -7.93 -7.90
N PRO A 318 -26.72 -8.30 -8.48
CA PRO A 318 -26.18 -9.64 -8.30
C PRO A 318 -26.04 -9.95 -6.80
N VAL A 319 -26.42 -11.17 -6.40
CA VAL A 319 -26.40 -11.59 -4.99
C VAL A 319 -24.99 -11.48 -4.43
N GLU A 320 -23.99 -11.83 -5.24
CA GLU A 320 -22.58 -11.83 -4.88
C GLU A 320 -22.07 -10.40 -4.60
N VAL A 321 -22.62 -9.38 -5.27
CA VAL A 321 -22.29 -7.97 -5.02
C VAL A 321 -22.81 -7.55 -3.65
N LEU A 322 -24.09 -7.84 -3.36
CA LEU A 322 -24.68 -7.53 -2.05
C LEU A 322 -23.98 -8.29 -0.92
N GLU A 323 -23.63 -9.56 -1.14
CA GLU A 323 -22.87 -10.35 -0.17
C GLU A 323 -21.46 -9.81 0.07
N GLY A 324 -20.75 -9.43 -1.00
CA GLY A 324 -19.42 -8.80 -0.89
C GLY A 324 -19.47 -7.52 -0.05
N ILE A 325 -20.46 -6.65 -0.31
CA ILE A 325 -20.70 -5.44 0.47
C ILE A 325 -21.11 -5.77 1.91
N ALA A 326 -21.97 -6.76 2.14
CA ALA A 326 -22.37 -7.14 3.49
C ALA A 326 -21.23 -7.71 4.34
N GLN A 327 -20.17 -8.22 3.70
CA GLN A 327 -19.14 -9.05 4.36
C GLN A 327 -17.74 -8.42 4.39
N HIS A 328 -17.52 -7.23 3.81
CA HIS A 328 -16.17 -6.64 3.74
C HIS A 328 -15.52 -6.36 5.11
N HIS A 329 -16.31 -6.24 6.17
CA HIS A 329 -15.83 -6.15 7.56
C HIS A 329 -15.91 -7.45 8.36
N GLU A 330 -16.31 -8.56 7.75
CA GLU A 330 -16.27 -9.88 8.39
C GLU A 330 -14.83 -10.42 8.43
N ARG A 331 -14.51 -11.22 9.44
CA ARG A 331 -13.16 -11.77 9.67
C ARG A 331 -13.23 -13.27 9.95
N MET A 332 -12.25 -14.03 9.49
CA MET A 332 -12.33 -15.50 9.56
C MET A 332 -12.47 -16.05 10.98
N ASN A 333 -11.90 -15.38 11.98
CA ASN A 333 -12.05 -15.71 13.40
C ASN A 333 -13.42 -15.30 14.02
N GLY A 334 -14.29 -14.62 13.28
CA GLY A 334 -15.60 -14.14 13.74
C GLY A 334 -15.56 -12.84 14.54
N SER A 335 -14.41 -12.16 14.59
CA SER A 335 -14.28 -10.85 15.26
C SER A 335 -14.84 -9.68 14.44
N GLY A 336 -15.20 -9.93 13.17
CA GLY A 336 -15.76 -8.95 12.26
C GLY A 336 -17.22 -8.59 12.53
N TYR A 337 -17.79 -7.79 11.64
CA TYR A 337 -19.16 -7.28 11.74
C TYR A 337 -19.78 -7.15 10.32
N PRO A 338 -21.12 -7.04 10.20
CA PRO A 338 -22.14 -6.93 11.26
C PRO A 338 -22.60 -8.26 11.87
N ARG A 339 -22.36 -9.41 11.23
CA ARG A 339 -22.91 -10.71 11.66
C ARG A 339 -21.90 -11.57 12.43
N GLY A 340 -20.61 -11.26 12.40
CA GLY A 340 -19.58 -12.04 13.09
C GLY A 340 -19.38 -13.42 12.44
N LEU A 341 -19.43 -13.46 11.11
CA LEU A 341 -19.28 -14.67 10.32
C LEU A 341 -17.89 -15.26 10.48
N LYS A 342 -17.78 -16.60 10.40
CA LYS A 342 -16.52 -17.32 10.53
C LYS A 342 -16.18 -18.07 9.25
N ALA A 343 -14.90 -18.01 8.87
CA ALA A 343 -14.29 -18.80 7.81
C ALA A 343 -15.19 -19.06 6.57
N GLU A 344 -15.73 -20.27 6.43
CA GLU A 344 -16.55 -20.73 5.30
C GLU A 344 -17.87 -19.98 5.13
N GLN A 345 -18.35 -19.29 6.17
CA GLN A 345 -19.55 -18.45 6.11
C GLN A 345 -19.32 -17.13 5.36
N ILE A 346 -18.06 -16.75 5.13
CA ILE A 346 -17.68 -15.56 4.36
C ILE A 346 -17.42 -16.01 2.93
N GLY A 347 -18.21 -15.51 1.98
CA GLY A 347 -18.05 -15.75 0.56
C GLY A 347 -16.75 -15.16 0.01
N ILE A 348 -16.32 -15.64 -1.16
CA ILE A 348 -15.03 -15.23 -1.73
C ILE A 348 -14.93 -13.72 -1.96
N PHE A 349 -16.00 -13.09 -2.44
CA PHE A 349 -16.02 -11.64 -2.65
C PHE A 349 -15.94 -10.87 -1.33
N GLY A 350 -16.58 -11.34 -0.26
CA GLY A 350 -16.42 -10.76 1.08
C GLY A 350 -14.99 -10.86 1.59
N ARG A 351 -14.35 -12.03 1.42
CA ARG A 351 -12.94 -12.23 1.79
C ARG A 351 -11.99 -11.33 1.00
N MET A 352 -12.21 -11.20 -0.31
CA MET A 352 -11.42 -10.32 -1.18
C MET A 352 -11.64 -8.85 -0.83
N ALA A 353 -12.90 -8.44 -0.64
CA ALA A 353 -13.28 -7.08 -0.26
C ALA A 353 -12.62 -6.65 1.06
N GLY A 354 -12.64 -7.51 2.08
CA GLY A 354 -11.99 -7.20 3.36
C GLY A 354 -10.46 -7.02 3.25
N ILE A 355 -9.79 -7.79 2.38
CA ILE A 355 -8.36 -7.61 2.10
C ILE A 355 -8.09 -6.28 1.38
N GLY A 356 -8.83 -6.01 0.30
CA GLY A 356 -8.65 -4.81 -0.52
C GLY A 356 -8.98 -3.52 0.24
N ASP A 357 -10.05 -3.52 1.02
CA ASP A 357 -10.48 -2.42 1.87
C ASP A 357 -9.45 -2.12 2.97
N CYS A 358 -8.98 -3.16 3.66
CA CYS A 358 -7.95 -3.04 4.68
C CYS A 358 -6.66 -2.44 4.10
N PHE A 359 -6.22 -2.91 2.93
CA PHE A 359 -5.02 -2.39 2.28
C PHE A 359 -5.14 -0.91 1.89
N ALA A 360 -6.26 -0.52 1.28
CA ALA A 360 -6.53 0.88 0.95
C ALA A 360 -6.54 1.76 2.20
N ALA A 361 -7.17 1.30 3.28
CA ALA A 361 -7.26 2.04 4.53
C ALA A 361 -5.92 2.26 5.23
N LEU A 362 -5.00 1.28 5.15
CA LEU A 362 -3.64 1.34 5.73
C LEU A 362 -2.70 2.26 4.93
N THR A 363 -2.86 2.29 3.61
CA THR A 363 -1.96 3.04 2.72
C THR A 363 -2.40 4.49 2.44
N LYS A 364 -3.61 4.85 2.87
CA LYS A 364 -4.15 6.19 2.78
C LYS A 364 -3.41 7.19 3.69
N SER A 365 -2.93 8.28 3.11
CA SER A 365 -2.32 9.39 3.85
C SER A 365 -3.37 10.18 4.64
N ARG A 366 -3.08 10.51 5.91
CA ARG A 366 -3.98 11.28 6.79
C ARG A 366 -3.24 12.52 7.31
N PRO A 367 -3.91 13.67 7.49
CA PRO A 367 -3.25 14.92 7.94
C PRO A 367 -2.49 14.83 9.26
N TYR A 368 -2.82 13.85 10.10
CA TYR A 368 -2.29 13.69 11.46
C TYR A 368 -1.53 12.37 11.68
N ALA A 369 -1.34 11.55 10.64
CA ALA A 369 -0.59 10.29 10.72
C ALA A 369 0.09 10.00 9.37
N GLU A 370 1.40 9.72 9.40
CA GLU A 370 2.11 9.27 8.20
C GLU A 370 1.51 7.95 7.71
N ALA A 371 1.23 7.86 6.41
CA ALA A 371 0.79 6.63 5.78
C ALA A 371 1.84 5.54 6.00
N VAL A 372 1.40 4.32 6.29
CA VAL A 372 2.30 3.18 6.26
C VAL A 372 2.67 2.87 4.82
N SER A 373 3.93 2.50 4.61
CA SER A 373 4.40 2.14 3.28
C SER A 373 3.61 0.95 2.76
N SER A 374 3.39 0.88 1.44
CA SER A 374 2.65 -0.24 0.83
C SER A 374 3.27 -1.59 1.17
N TYR A 375 4.61 -1.66 1.25
CA TYR A 375 5.33 -2.85 1.69
C TYR A 375 4.96 -3.28 3.12
N GLU A 376 4.92 -2.36 4.07
CA GLU A 376 4.56 -2.66 5.46
C GLU A 376 3.09 -3.05 5.60
N ALA A 377 2.18 -2.38 4.86
CA ALA A 377 0.77 -2.75 4.85
C ALA A 377 0.55 -4.18 4.33
N LEU A 378 1.22 -4.55 3.21
CA LEU A 378 1.18 -5.91 2.67
C LEU A 378 1.78 -6.93 3.64
N ARG A 379 2.86 -6.57 4.35
CA ARG A 379 3.46 -7.40 5.39
C ARG A 379 2.48 -7.67 6.53
N SER A 380 1.79 -6.63 7.02
CA SER A 380 0.79 -6.78 8.11
C SER A 380 -0.37 -7.65 7.65
N ILE A 381 -0.93 -7.42 6.45
CA ILE A 381 -2.02 -8.24 5.88
C ILE A 381 -1.62 -9.72 5.76
N THR A 382 -0.41 -9.99 5.28
CA THR A 382 0.11 -11.37 5.18
C THR A 382 0.28 -12.00 6.57
N GLY A 383 0.76 -11.21 7.54
CA GLY A 383 0.88 -11.64 8.94
C GLY A 383 -0.45 -11.94 9.63
N TRP A 384 -1.54 -11.33 9.18
CA TRP A 384 -2.91 -11.59 9.64
C TRP A 384 -3.59 -12.77 8.90
N GLY A 385 -2.91 -13.37 7.92
CA GLY A 385 -3.40 -14.54 7.20
C GLY A 385 -3.56 -15.75 8.12
N GLY A 386 -4.68 -16.47 7.98
CA GLY A 386 -5.03 -17.63 8.79
C GLY A 386 -5.81 -17.31 10.07
N GLU A 387 -5.79 -16.04 10.52
CA GLU A 387 -6.57 -15.58 11.68
C GLU A 387 -7.71 -14.65 11.26
N TYR A 388 -7.38 -13.51 10.63
CA TYR A 388 -8.36 -12.51 10.20
C TYR A 388 -8.76 -12.70 8.74
N PHE A 389 -7.79 -13.04 7.89
CA PHE A 389 -7.95 -13.19 6.45
C PHE A 389 -7.59 -14.60 5.97
N HIS A 390 -8.09 -14.95 4.79
CA HIS A 390 -7.77 -16.23 4.17
C HIS A 390 -6.33 -16.22 3.65
N ALA A 391 -5.43 -16.99 4.28
CA ALA A 391 -3.99 -16.92 4.02
C ALA A 391 -3.60 -17.07 2.53
N PRO A 392 -4.14 -18.05 1.78
CA PRO A 392 -3.88 -18.11 0.34
C PRO A 392 -4.33 -16.85 -0.43
N LEU A 393 -5.43 -16.20 -0.02
CA LEU A 393 -5.89 -14.98 -0.68
C LEU A 393 -4.98 -13.79 -0.32
N THR A 394 -4.48 -13.68 0.91
CA THR A 394 -3.52 -12.62 1.27
C THR A 394 -2.23 -12.75 0.47
N GLU A 395 -1.73 -13.96 0.28
CA GLU A 395 -0.56 -14.21 -0.56
C GLU A 395 -0.83 -13.82 -2.01
N GLN A 396 -1.96 -14.27 -2.58
CA GLN A 396 -2.31 -13.92 -3.97
C GLN A 396 -2.57 -12.41 -4.14
N PHE A 397 -3.05 -11.71 -3.10
CA PHE A 397 -3.21 -10.26 -3.15
C PHE A 397 -1.86 -9.54 -3.25
N VAL A 398 -0.85 -9.95 -2.44
CA VAL A 398 0.54 -9.47 -2.59
C VAL A 398 1.05 -9.78 -4.01
N GLN A 399 0.69 -10.95 -4.54
CA GLN A 399 1.07 -11.34 -5.89
C GLN A 399 0.38 -10.48 -6.97
N ALA A 400 -0.84 -10.00 -6.73
CA ALA A 400 -1.58 -9.17 -7.68
C ALA A 400 -1.10 -7.71 -7.69
N ILE A 401 -0.90 -7.12 -6.51
CA ILE A 401 -0.57 -5.70 -6.37
C ILE A 401 0.95 -5.44 -6.51
N GLY A 402 1.77 -6.45 -6.19
CA GLY A 402 3.23 -6.35 -6.19
C GLY A 402 3.81 -5.99 -4.83
N VAL A 403 5.03 -6.44 -4.54
CA VAL A 403 5.73 -6.17 -3.26
C VAL A 403 6.03 -4.67 -3.12
N PHE A 404 6.34 -4.02 -4.24
CA PHE A 404 6.40 -2.58 -4.39
C PHE A 404 5.34 -2.19 -5.42
N PRO A 405 4.13 -1.86 -4.97
CA PRO A 405 3.05 -1.50 -5.88
C PRO A 405 3.39 -0.34 -6.79
N VAL A 406 2.77 -0.34 -7.97
CA VAL A 406 2.83 0.79 -8.89
C VAL A 406 2.42 2.08 -8.16
N GLY A 407 3.25 3.11 -8.28
CA GLY A 407 3.04 4.37 -7.57
C GLY A 407 3.62 4.46 -6.16
N SER A 408 4.26 3.39 -5.65
CA SER A 408 5.03 3.46 -4.40
C SER A 408 6.34 4.22 -4.59
N LEU A 409 6.71 5.03 -3.59
CA LEU A 409 8.03 5.64 -3.49
C LEU A 409 9.00 4.62 -2.88
N VAL A 410 10.20 4.51 -3.43
CA VAL A 410 11.25 3.61 -2.99
C VAL A 410 12.59 4.33 -2.95
N GLU A 411 13.44 3.97 -2.00
CA GLU A 411 14.85 4.38 -1.99
C GLU A 411 15.70 3.25 -2.55
N LEU A 412 16.57 3.55 -3.51
CA LEU A 412 17.51 2.60 -4.09
C LEU A 412 18.77 2.47 -3.21
N SER A 413 19.52 1.39 -3.40
CA SER A 413 20.79 1.12 -2.69
C SER A 413 21.83 2.23 -2.88
N THR A 414 21.80 2.89 -4.03
CA THR A 414 22.62 4.03 -4.44
C THR A 414 22.15 5.38 -3.87
N GLY A 415 20.97 5.42 -3.23
CA GLY A 415 20.46 6.58 -2.49
C GLY A 415 19.40 7.39 -3.24
N GLU A 416 19.18 7.18 -4.52
CA GLU A 416 18.11 7.84 -5.26
C GLU A 416 16.74 7.47 -4.70
N VAL A 417 15.80 8.41 -4.76
CA VAL A 417 14.38 8.14 -4.56
C VAL A 417 13.73 7.99 -5.92
N ALA A 418 12.98 6.92 -6.07
CA ALA A 418 12.28 6.58 -7.30
C ALA A 418 10.81 6.28 -7.02
N VAL A 419 9.99 6.35 -8.06
CA VAL A 419 8.61 5.88 -8.03
C VAL A 419 8.47 4.66 -8.93
N VAL A 420 7.77 3.62 -8.46
CA VAL A 420 7.53 2.40 -9.23
C VAL A 420 6.53 2.66 -10.35
N VAL A 421 6.93 2.42 -11.60
CA VAL A 421 6.09 2.68 -12.79
C VAL A 421 5.38 1.42 -13.26
N SER A 422 6.05 0.28 -13.22
CA SER A 422 5.43 -1.00 -13.57
C SER A 422 6.10 -2.16 -12.83
N HIS A 423 5.29 -3.12 -12.38
CA HIS A 423 5.82 -4.31 -11.73
C HIS A 423 6.35 -5.34 -12.75
N ASN A 424 7.39 -6.07 -12.35
CA ASN A 424 7.87 -7.22 -13.12
C ASN A 424 7.16 -8.50 -12.64
N LYS A 425 6.42 -9.15 -13.54
CA LYS A 425 5.58 -10.32 -13.24
C LYS A 425 6.36 -11.57 -12.83
N VAL A 426 7.63 -11.66 -13.21
CA VAL A 426 8.53 -12.80 -12.91
C VAL A 426 9.48 -12.45 -11.77
N ARG A 427 10.14 -11.29 -11.86
CA ARG A 427 11.14 -10.81 -10.89
C ARG A 427 10.58 -9.63 -10.08
N ARG A 428 9.67 -9.93 -9.15
CA ARG A 428 8.89 -8.93 -8.39
C ARG A 428 9.68 -7.88 -7.60
N LEU A 429 10.94 -8.16 -7.27
CA LEU A 429 11.85 -7.23 -6.59
C LEU A 429 12.62 -6.31 -7.57
N LYS A 430 12.44 -6.51 -8.88
CA LYS A 430 13.09 -5.76 -9.95
C LYS A 430 12.04 -5.07 -10.86
N PRO A 431 11.25 -4.11 -10.33
CA PRO A 431 10.31 -3.35 -11.14
C PRO A 431 11.01 -2.31 -12.03
N ARG A 432 10.25 -1.71 -12.96
CA ARG A 432 10.65 -0.45 -13.63
C ARG A 432 10.31 0.72 -12.72
N VAL A 433 11.24 1.64 -12.58
CA VAL A 433 11.15 2.80 -11.70
C VAL A 433 11.52 4.08 -12.45
N LEU A 434 10.91 5.20 -12.05
CA LEU A 434 11.31 6.53 -12.49
C LEU A 434 12.10 7.20 -11.37
N LEU A 435 13.38 7.52 -11.61
CA LEU A 435 14.23 8.23 -10.65
C LEU A 435 13.75 9.68 -10.51
N LEU A 436 13.36 10.07 -9.30
CA LEU A 436 12.88 11.41 -8.98
C LEU A 436 13.97 12.30 -8.38
N THR A 437 15.02 11.72 -7.81
CA THR A 437 16.13 12.44 -7.19
C THR A 437 17.49 11.86 -7.55
N GLY A 438 18.55 12.63 -7.31
CA GLY A 438 19.90 12.09 -7.16
C GLY A 438 20.10 11.36 -5.82
N PRO A 439 21.28 10.73 -5.59
CA PRO A 439 21.65 10.06 -4.34
C PRO A 439 21.52 10.92 -3.08
N ASP A 440 21.77 12.22 -3.23
CA ASP A 440 21.70 13.25 -2.20
C ASP A 440 20.27 13.75 -1.92
N LYS A 441 19.26 13.12 -2.51
CA LYS A 441 17.83 13.46 -2.42
C LYS A 441 17.46 14.78 -3.09
N THR A 442 18.34 15.36 -3.90
CA THR A 442 17.99 16.54 -4.71
C THR A 442 17.05 16.16 -5.85
N PRO A 443 15.90 16.84 -6.03
CA PRO A 443 14.99 16.56 -7.13
C PRO A 443 15.67 16.65 -8.49
N SER A 444 15.45 15.63 -9.32
CA SER A 444 15.95 15.61 -10.69
C SER A 444 15.08 16.50 -11.58
N ALA A 445 15.71 17.42 -12.31
CA ALA A 445 15.02 18.22 -13.32
C ALA A 445 14.57 17.36 -14.53
N TYR A 446 15.21 16.20 -14.74
CA TYR A 446 14.91 15.26 -15.81
C TYR A 446 14.84 13.85 -15.23
N PRO A 447 13.66 13.43 -14.75
CA PRO A 447 13.46 12.09 -14.22
C PRO A 447 13.81 11.01 -15.27
N ILE A 448 14.56 9.98 -14.84
CA ILE A 448 15.07 8.93 -15.74
C ILE A 448 14.33 7.62 -15.46
N MET A 449 13.85 6.97 -16.52
CA MET A 449 13.26 5.64 -16.43
C MET A 449 14.36 4.59 -16.34
N VAL A 450 14.29 3.73 -15.32
CA VAL A 450 15.27 2.68 -15.05
C VAL A 450 14.53 1.36 -14.88
N ASP A 451 14.98 0.33 -15.58
CA ASP A 451 14.48 -1.03 -15.41
C ASP A 451 15.47 -1.83 -14.56
N LEU A 452 15.09 -2.12 -13.31
CA LEU A 452 15.94 -2.85 -12.37
C LEU A 452 16.16 -4.30 -12.79
N LEU A 453 15.41 -4.83 -13.77
CA LEU A 453 15.62 -6.17 -14.31
C LEU A 453 17.03 -6.35 -14.89
N TYR A 454 17.58 -5.29 -15.49
CA TYR A 454 18.87 -5.31 -16.19
C TYR A 454 20.06 -4.93 -15.32
N ASP A 455 19.90 -4.92 -13.99
CA ASP A 455 20.99 -4.69 -13.03
C ASP A 455 21.78 -3.40 -13.31
N PRO A 456 21.11 -2.22 -13.37
CA PRO A 456 21.75 -0.96 -13.70
C PRO A 456 22.70 -0.51 -12.59
N LEU A 457 23.88 0.01 -12.95
CA LEU A 457 24.92 0.36 -11.99
C LEU A 457 24.78 1.76 -11.35
N LEU A 458 23.92 2.64 -11.87
CA LEU A 458 23.60 3.99 -11.35
C LEU A 458 24.77 4.75 -10.67
N GLY A 459 25.97 4.70 -11.27
CA GLY A 459 27.17 5.39 -10.75
C GLY A 459 27.96 4.64 -9.66
N GLY A 460 27.53 3.45 -9.23
CA GLY A 460 28.26 2.54 -8.33
C GLY A 460 28.87 1.32 -9.05
N GLU A 461 29.56 0.47 -8.28
CA GLU A 461 30.14 -0.79 -8.77
C GLU A 461 29.17 -1.99 -8.69
N GLU A 462 28.13 -1.87 -7.87
CA GLU A 462 27.11 -2.90 -7.69
C GLU A 462 25.77 -2.51 -8.35
N PRO A 463 24.99 -3.50 -8.84
CA PRO A 463 23.64 -3.25 -9.35
C PRO A 463 22.73 -2.56 -8.33
N ALA A 464 22.02 -1.53 -8.79
CA ALA A 464 21.03 -0.85 -7.98
C ALA A 464 19.85 -1.77 -7.66
N PHE A 465 19.42 -1.77 -6.40
CA PHE A 465 18.24 -2.50 -5.93
C PHE A 465 17.41 -1.64 -4.98
N ILE A 466 16.15 -2.03 -4.76
CA ILE A 466 15.29 -1.32 -3.81
C ILE A 466 15.78 -1.60 -2.38
N ARG A 467 16.30 -0.57 -1.72
CA ARG A 467 16.78 -0.63 -0.33
C ARG A 467 15.62 -0.64 0.65
N ARG A 468 14.61 0.21 0.43
CA ARG A 468 13.39 0.27 1.25
C ARG A 468 12.24 0.96 0.52
N SER A 469 11.01 0.60 0.91
CA SER A 469 9.82 1.38 0.56
C SER A 469 9.76 2.65 1.42
N LEU A 470 9.23 3.71 0.86
CA LEU A 470 9.01 4.99 1.53
C LEU A 470 7.51 5.28 1.65
N PRO A 471 7.08 6.01 2.69
CA PRO A 471 5.74 6.57 2.78
C PRO A 471 5.42 7.52 1.62
N THR A 472 4.13 7.73 1.36
CA THR A 472 3.65 8.75 0.42
C THR A 472 4.14 10.14 0.83
N GLY A 473 4.69 10.92 -0.10
CA GLY A 473 5.16 12.28 0.16
C GLY A 473 6.55 12.38 0.80
N ALA A 474 7.26 11.27 0.98
CA ALA A 474 8.62 11.27 1.53
C ALA A 474 9.54 12.23 0.77
N TYR A 475 10.38 12.97 1.50
CA TYR A 475 11.27 14.01 0.96
C TYR A 475 10.56 15.16 0.22
N GLY A 476 9.27 15.38 0.50
CA GLY A 476 8.48 16.40 -0.19
C GLY A 476 8.16 16.06 -1.65
N LEU A 477 8.41 14.81 -2.07
CA LEU A 477 8.18 14.38 -3.44
C LEU A 477 6.73 14.04 -3.65
N ASN A 478 6.09 14.71 -4.61
CA ASN A 478 4.77 14.36 -5.10
C ASN A 478 4.91 13.72 -6.50
N PRO A 479 4.65 12.41 -6.67
CA PRO A 479 4.71 11.74 -7.97
C PRO A 479 3.88 12.43 -9.08
N ARG A 480 2.84 13.20 -8.72
CA ARG A 480 2.01 13.97 -9.65
C ARG A 480 2.76 15.04 -10.41
N GLU A 481 3.68 15.74 -9.73
CA GLU A 481 4.35 16.94 -10.27
C GLU A 481 5.23 16.62 -11.48
N ASN A 482 5.67 15.35 -11.60
CA ASN A 482 6.56 14.86 -12.64
C ASN A 482 5.84 14.21 -13.84
N TYR A 483 4.52 14.00 -13.79
CA TYR A 483 3.78 13.21 -14.79
C TYR A 483 2.52 13.88 -15.35
N LEU A 484 1.93 14.85 -14.64
CA LEU A 484 0.70 15.54 -15.07
C LEU A 484 0.95 16.96 -15.62
N SER A 485 2.22 17.36 -15.78
CA SER A 485 2.66 18.71 -16.17
C SER A 485 3.05 18.86 -17.63
#